data_AF-A0A8T0HMK2-F1
#
_entry.id   AF-A0A8T0HMK2-F1
#
_cell.length_a   1.000
_cell.length_b   1.000
_cell.length_c   1.000
_cell.angle_alpha   90.00
_cell.angle_beta   90.00
_cell.angle_gamma   90.00
#
_symmetry.space_group_name_H-M   'P 1'
#
loop_
_entity.id
_entity.type
_entity.pdbx_description
1 polymer ?
#
loop_
_entity_poly.entity_id
_entity_poly.type
_entity_poly.pdbx_seq_one_letter_code
_entity_poly.pdbx_strand_id
1 'polypeptide(L)'
;MPNLSGARELVPYAKPSSSAGEDGVVVHTVHHSVAGSPRVLVSWGPGNTLCVSYLAQGGGGEGDQDVVMNPRFGDENAGNGKVVEVKLGKKDDRPPAEKRALAYSSVQAFAFLQNQKLMMLQHDGGPSRTVTSDWWQTVLDFSQTISGTLGPSFGPPGSATDFSGFSSKEVQESSTPKIEKAIWDLVEIFYVDKNAASWLPERLVDWLASYDVVLSSATLYTKLTKLQQKLIILRFPEDDQEYWDGIASALAVGWLDIVVSLLRMHGSYQHDQIDNRNVENGLVETVAVLISKMPRLRPSLPAGAPGQAFNFKPEFSKAWEKWRSQVAKLDGSTYWGECNHRETLRGLKKLLKVLLGSIEDLLMATSHWMELLVAHLLHVQPFSKVSEGLAGYAVKCVESKGDTGMNESSLTNDPFQELILAILSDDTEVVVAECTRIFDPWLMAHVMELLTAKSKYAQTLLKEERYNLGGISLEELNRLFYAQVLASHQLTWQVR
;
A
#
# COMPACT_ATOMS: atom_id res chain seq x y z
N MET A 1 29.38 2.96 26.62
CA MET A 1 28.46 4.10 26.85
C MET A 1 28.44 4.94 25.57
N PRO A 2 27.60 4.60 24.58
CA PRO A 2 27.36 5.46 23.44
C PRO A 2 26.20 6.43 23.72
N ASN A 3 26.34 7.66 23.25
CA ASN A 3 25.43 8.79 23.44
C ASN A 3 24.01 8.51 22.91
N LEU A 4 23.03 8.57 23.82
CA LEU A 4 21.59 8.74 23.53
C LEU A 4 21.32 10.22 23.26
N SER A 5 21.45 10.66 22.00
CA SER A 5 20.93 11.95 21.56
C SER A 5 20.25 11.79 20.21
N GLY A 6 18.97 11.40 20.26
CA GLY A 6 18.15 11.17 19.07
C GLY A 6 16.72 10.79 19.42
N ALA A 7 16.13 11.38 20.48
CA ALA A 7 14.70 11.24 20.71
C ALA A 7 13.96 12.11 19.68
N ARG A 8 13.54 11.51 18.56
CA ARG A 8 12.47 12.10 17.75
C ARG A 8 11.20 12.12 18.63
N GLU A 9 10.62 13.30 18.83
CA GLU A 9 9.41 13.46 19.65
C GLU A 9 8.24 12.68 19.02
N LEU A 10 7.83 11.60 19.68
CA LEU A 10 6.65 10.77 19.34
C LEU A 10 5.29 11.48 19.58
N VAL A 11 5.24 12.82 19.50
CA VAL A 11 4.04 13.62 19.78
C VAL A 11 3.68 14.45 18.53
N PRO A 12 2.64 14.10 17.76
CA PRO A 12 2.33 14.80 16.50
C PRO A 12 1.64 16.16 16.68
N TYR A 13 1.29 16.57 17.91
CA TYR A 13 0.34 17.68 18.10
C TYR A 13 0.82 18.85 18.95
N ALA A 14 2.12 18.98 19.22
CA ALA A 14 2.60 20.11 20.02
C ALA A 14 4.02 20.59 19.72
N LYS A 15 4.31 21.03 18.48
CA LYS A 15 5.23 22.16 18.25
C LYS A 15 4.81 22.97 17.02
N PRO A 16 4.67 24.31 17.11
CA PRO A 16 4.80 25.15 15.92
C PRO A 16 6.27 25.10 15.48
N SER A 17 6.53 24.49 14.32
CA SER A 17 7.86 24.42 13.74
C SER A 17 8.36 25.83 13.39
N SER A 18 9.27 26.35 14.20
CA SER A 18 10.05 27.54 13.87
C SER A 18 11.29 27.16 13.07
N SER A 19 11.10 26.79 11.80
CA SER A 19 12.12 26.93 10.76
C SER A 19 11.51 26.59 9.40
N ALA A 20 11.51 27.59 8.52
CA ALA A 20 10.78 27.64 7.27
C ALA A 20 11.17 26.54 6.27
N GLY A 21 10.14 25.88 5.76
CA GLY A 21 10.07 25.05 4.55
C GLY A 21 8.59 24.71 4.38
N GLU A 22 7.95 25.23 3.33
CA GLU A 22 6.51 25.26 3.10
C GLU A 22 5.85 23.88 3.07
N ASP A 23 5.45 23.36 4.24
CA ASP A 23 4.57 22.20 4.33
C ASP A 23 3.25 22.60 5.01
N GLY A 24 2.22 22.81 4.19
CA GLY A 24 0.83 22.52 4.55
C GLY A 24 0.09 23.45 5.51
N VAL A 25 0.29 24.78 5.49
CA VAL A 25 -0.72 25.67 6.06
C VAL A 25 -1.98 25.55 5.19
N VAL A 26 -3.02 24.86 5.69
CA VAL A 26 -4.31 24.76 5.00
C VAL A 26 -4.99 26.12 5.06
N VAL A 27 -4.82 26.93 4.00
CA VAL A 27 -5.44 28.24 3.88
C VAL A 27 -6.86 28.09 3.33
N HIS A 28 -7.86 28.23 4.20
CA HIS A 28 -9.26 28.31 3.78
C HIS A 28 -9.60 29.75 3.39
N THR A 29 -9.79 30.00 2.10
CA THR A 29 -10.26 31.31 1.61
C THR A 29 -11.78 31.38 1.73
N VAL A 30 -12.29 32.35 2.49
CA VAL A 30 -13.72 32.53 2.77
C VAL A 30 -14.19 33.85 2.17
N HIS A 31 -15.18 33.79 1.27
CA HIS A 31 -15.71 34.99 0.60
C HIS A 31 -16.94 35.55 1.34
N HIS A 32 -16.89 36.83 1.71
CA HIS A 32 -18.02 37.57 2.30
C HIS A 32 -18.53 38.67 1.37
N SER A 33 -19.82 39.00 1.51
CA SER A 33 -20.49 40.09 0.78
C SER A 33 -20.66 41.35 1.63
N VAL A 34 -20.15 41.36 2.87
CA VAL A 34 -20.22 42.53 3.76
C VAL A 34 -19.26 43.61 3.28
N ALA A 35 -19.76 44.84 3.11
CA ALA A 35 -18.97 45.98 2.64
C ALA A 35 -17.95 46.46 3.70
N GLY A 36 -16.78 46.92 3.23
CA GLY A 36 -15.71 47.44 4.08
C GLY A 36 -14.91 46.35 4.81
N SER A 37 -14.32 46.71 5.96
CA SER A 37 -13.58 45.80 6.84
C SER A 37 -14.48 45.36 8.00
N PRO A 38 -15.27 44.27 7.86
CA PRO A 38 -16.22 43.85 8.89
C PRO A 38 -15.50 43.38 10.16
N ARG A 39 -16.21 43.46 11.30
CA ARG A 39 -15.79 42.74 12.51
C ARG A 39 -16.05 41.25 12.30
N VAL A 40 -15.04 40.41 12.52
CA VAL A 40 -15.14 38.95 12.34
C VAL A 40 -15.24 38.29 13.71
N LEU A 41 -16.29 37.49 13.91
CA LEU A 41 -16.42 36.57 15.03
C LEU A 41 -16.23 35.14 14.51
N VAL A 42 -15.36 34.38 15.17
CA VAL A 42 -15.10 32.98 14.85
C VAL A 42 -15.59 32.12 16.01
N SER A 43 -16.45 31.15 15.72
CA SER A 43 -16.95 30.20 16.70
C SER A 43 -16.92 28.78 16.16
N TRP A 44 -16.68 27.80 17.02
CA TRP A 44 -16.80 26.39 16.66
C TRP A 44 -18.27 25.99 16.52
N GLY A 45 -18.60 25.38 15.38
CA GLY A 45 -19.88 24.72 15.14
C GLY A 45 -19.83 23.23 15.53
N PRO A 46 -20.91 22.47 15.29
CA PRO A 46 -20.91 21.04 15.53
C PRO A 46 -19.91 20.32 14.61
N GLY A 47 -19.09 19.47 15.20
CA GLY A 47 -18.07 18.70 14.49
C GLY A 47 -16.90 19.54 14.00
N ASN A 48 -16.37 19.22 12.81
CA ASN A 48 -15.28 19.98 12.21
C ASN A 48 -15.78 21.20 11.44
N THR A 49 -16.78 21.90 11.95
CA THR A 49 -17.31 23.12 11.32
C THR A 49 -16.87 24.34 12.12
N LEU A 50 -16.40 25.36 11.41
CA LEU A 50 -16.06 26.66 11.94
C LEU A 50 -17.06 27.66 11.38
N CYS A 51 -17.80 28.33 12.25
CA CYS A 51 -18.72 29.39 11.86
C CYS A 51 -17.97 30.72 11.91
N VAL A 52 -17.85 31.36 10.75
CA VAL A 52 -17.24 32.69 10.60
C VAL A 52 -18.37 33.70 10.38
N SER A 53 -18.63 34.53 11.38
CA SER A 53 -19.67 35.56 11.34
C SER A 53 -19.04 36.93 11.06
N TYR A 54 -19.46 37.57 9.97
CA TYR A 54 -19.05 38.91 9.55
C TYR A 54 -20.11 39.91 10.00
N LEU A 55 -19.76 40.77 10.96
CA LEU A 55 -20.63 41.81 11.49
C LEU A 55 -20.35 43.13 10.77
N ALA A 56 -21.38 43.75 10.22
CA ALA A 56 -21.28 45.07 9.63
C ALA A 56 -20.85 46.08 10.72
N GLN A 57 -19.83 46.87 10.44
CA GLN A 57 -19.40 47.92 11.35
C GLN A 57 -20.37 49.07 11.20
N GLY A 58 -21.39 49.14 12.06
CA GLY A 58 -22.30 50.27 12.12
C GLY A 58 -21.48 51.55 12.31
N GLY A 59 -21.65 52.51 11.40
CA GLY A 59 -20.99 53.81 11.46
C GLY A 59 -21.45 54.58 12.70
N GLY A 60 -20.73 54.39 13.81
CA GLY A 60 -20.82 55.25 14.98
C GLY A 60 -20.00 56.51 14.74
N GLY A 61 -20.62 57.50 14.12
CA GLY A 61 -20.13 58.87 14.08
C GLY A 61 -21.24 59.81 14.54
N GLU A 62 -21.15 60.32 15.76
CA GLU A 62 -21.88 61.52 16.16
C GLU A 62 -21.40 62.69 15.29
N GLY A 63 -22.32 63.41 14.63
CA GLY A 63 -21.99 64.58 13.82
C GLY A 63 -23.07 64.97 12.79
N ASP A 64 -24.16 65.53 13.28
CA ASP A 64 -25.08 66.54 12.72
C ASP A 64 -25.27 66.76 11.19
N GLN A 65 -26.56 66.76 10.81
CA GLN A 65 -27.28 67.50 9.75
C GLN A 65 -27.21 67.15 8.24
N ASP A 66 -28.42 66.82 7.75
CA ASP A 66 -29.07 67.15 6.48
C ASP A 66 -28.45 66.77 5.13
N VAL A 67 -28.94 65.66 4.54
CA VAL A 67 -29.48 65.66 3.16
C VAL A 67 -30.64 64.67 3.04
N VAL A 68 -31.75 65.18 2.48
CA VAL A 68 -33.05 64.53 2.24
C VAL A 68 -33.02 63.48 1.11
N MET A 69 -33.66 62.34 1.40
CA MET A 69 -34.31 61.31 0.55
C MET A 69 -33.87 61.05 -0.90
N ASN A 70 -33.56 59.77 -1.16
CA ASN A 70 -34.25 59.03 -2.22
C ASN A 70 -34.29 57.51 -1.92
N PRO A 71 -35.45 56.87 -1.71
CA PRO A 71 -35.55 55.42 -1.53
C PRO A 71 -35.68 54.75 -2.89
N ARG A 72 -34.61 54.15 -3.40
CA ARG A 72 -34.68 53.20 -4.52
C ARG A 72 -34.42 51.80 -4.01
N PHE A 73 -35.54 51.07 -3.88
CA PHE A 73 -35.71 49.62 -3.93
C PHE A 73 -34.44 48.76 -3.97
N GLY A 74 -34.28 47.94 -2.92
CA GLY A 74 -33.84 46.56 -3.08
C GLY A 74 -32.46 46.22 -2.53
N ASP A 75 -32.21 46.43 -1.23
CA ASP A 75 -31.36 45.49 -0.48
C ASP A 75 -31.65 45.56 1.03
N GLU A 76 -32.66 44.82 1.50
CA GLU A 76 -32.98 44.68 2.94
C GLU A 76 -31.89 43.94 3.73
N ASN A 77 -30.75 43.61 3.11
CA ASN A 77 -29.62 42.95 3.78
C ASN A 77 -28.35 43.79 3.91
N ALA A 78 -28.35 45.08 3.51
CA ALA A 78 -27.15 45.92 3.55
C ALA A 78 -26.60 46.20 4.98
N GLY A 79 -27.37 45.86 6.03
CA GLY A 79 -26.96 45.96 7.44
C GLY A 79 -26.84 44.63 8.20
N ASN A 80 -27.17 43.50 7.58
CA ASN A 80 -27.22 42.22 8.27
C ASN A 80 -25.90 41.47 8.12
N GLY A 81 -25.29 41.10 9.25
CA GLY A 81 -24.09 40.29 9.26
C GLY A 81 -24.26 38.97 8.50
N LYS A 82 -23.19 38.48 7.89
CA LYS A 82 -23.17 37.22 7.14
C LYS A 82 -22.50 36.14 7.98
N VAL A 83 -23.11 34.96 8.11
CA VAL A 83 -22.45 33.79 8.70
C VAL A 83 -22.03 32.85 7.57
N VAL A 84 -20.79 32.38 7.60
CA VAL A 84 -20.26 31.39 6.66
C VAL A 84 -19.72 30.21 7.44
N GLU A 85 -20.18 29.01 7.10
CA GLU A 85 -19.65 27.78 7.67
C GLU A 85 -18.48 27.28 6.85
N VAL A 86 -17.37 27.00 7.52
CA VAL A 86 -16.15 26.44 6.95
C VAL A 86 -15.96 25.06 7.53
N LYS A 87 -15.98 24.03 6.68
CA LYS A 87 -15.66 22.67 7.12
C LYS A 87 -14.14 22.51 7.15
N LEU A 88 -13.59 22.34 8.36
CA LEU A 88 -12.18 22.17 8.63
C LEU A 88 -11.74 20.71 8.42
N GLY A 89 -10.56 20.54 7.84
CA GLY A 89 -9.95 19.24 7.56
C GLY A 89 -9.24 19.23 6.21
N LYS A 90 -8.28 18.31 6.01
CA LYS A 90 -7.85 17.94 4.66
C LYS A 90 -9.11 17.61 3.86
N LYS A 91 -9.15 18.00 2.58
CA LYS A 91 -10.26 17.71 1.67
C LYS A 91 -10.48 16.19 1.73
N ASP A 92 -11.45 15.79 2.54
CA ASP A 92 -11.67 14.42 2.98
C ASP A 92 -12.10 13.62 1.76
N ASP A 93 -11.27 12.67 1.31
CA ASP A 93 -11.58 11.88 0.09
C ASP A 93 -12.78 10.95 0.29
N ARG A 94 -13.19 10.66 1.55
CA ARG A 94 -14.35 9.81 1.84
C ARG A 94 -15.59 10.59 2.25
N PRO A 95 -16.74 10.38 1.59
CA PRO A 95 -18.02 10.92 2.01
C PRO A 95 -18.38 10.52 3.45
N PRO A 96 -19.08 11.37 4.21
CA PRO A 96 -19.53 11.04 5.57
C PRO A 96 -20.38 9.76 5.67
N ALA A 97 -21.06 9.36 4.60
CA ALA A 97 -21.80 8.10 4.54
C ALA A 97 -20.86 6.88 4.59
N GLU A 98 -19.75 6.92 3.85
CA GLU A 98 -18.75 5.85 3.82
C GLU A 98 -18.03 5.74 5.18
N LYS A 99 -17.66 6.86 5.80
CA LYS A 99 -17.07 6.87 7.15
C LYS A 99 -17.98 6.23 8.19
N ARG A 100 -19.29 6.49 8.11
CA ARG A 100 -20.30 5.85 8.98
C ARG A 100 -20.42 4.36 8.70
N ALA A 101 -20.48 3.96 7.43
CA ALA A 101 -20.54 2.56 7.05
C ALA A 101 -19.34 1.79 7.62
N LEU A 102 -18.14 2.35 7.52
CA LEU A 102 -16.92 1.77 8.11
C LEU A 102 -17.04 1.62 9.62
N ALA A 103 -17.42 2.68 10.33
CA ALA A 103 -17.59 2.66 11.79
C ALA A 103 -18.56 1.55 12.25
N TYR A 104 -19.71 1.41 11.59
CA TYR A 104 -20.67 0.35 11.93
C TYR A 104 -20.24 -1.03 11.50
N SER A 105 -19.52 -1.15 10.38
CA SER A 105 -19.02 -2.45 9.91
C SER A 105 -17.92 -3.01 10.81
N SER A 106 -17.14 -2.15 11.46
CA SER A 106 -16.02 -2.57 12.31
C SER A 106 -16.36 -2.72 13.80
N VAL A 107 -17.44 -2.09 14.29
CA VAL A 107 -17.73 -1.99 15.74
C VAL A 107 -17.86 -3.34 16.44
N GLN A 108 -18.51 -4.32 15.80
CA GLN A 108 -18.73 -5.63 16.43
C GLN A 108 -17.42 -6.41 16.57
N ALA A 109 -16.61 -6.41 15.52
CA ALA A 109 -15.29 -7.05 15.52
C ALA A 109 -14.37 -6.39 16.56
N PHE A 110 -14.38 -5.05 16.63
CA PHE A 110 -13.60 -4.30 17.60
C PHE A 110 -14.05 -4.58 19.04
N ALA A 111 -15.35 -4.54 19.33
CA ALA A 111 -15.88 -4.82 20.67
C ALA A 111 -15.55 -6.25 21.13
N PHE A 112 -15.64 -7.22 20.22
CA PHE A 112 -15.26 -8.61 20.50
C PHE A 112 -13.78 -8.73 20.88
N LEU A 113 -12.88 -8.09 20.11
CA LEU A 113 -11.46 -8.05 20.40
C LEU A 113 -11.17 -7.42 21.78
N GLN A 114 -11.80 -6.28 22.09
CA GLN A 114 -11.63 -5.61 23.38
C GLN A 114 -12.11 -6.46 24.56
N ASN A 115 -13.25 -7.15 24.41
CA ASN A 115 -13.75 -8.05 25.44
C ASN A 115 -12.79 -9.20 25.71
N GLN A 116 -12.22 -9.82 24.66
CA GLN A 116 -11.20 -10.87 24.85
C GLN A 116 -9.96 -10.32 25.55
N LYS A 117 -9.48 -9.14 25.14
CA LYS A 117 -8.34 -8.46 25.75
C LYS A 117 -8.54 -8.21 27.26
N LEU A 118 -9.75 -7.79 27.65
CA LEU A 118 -10.10 -7.57 29.05
C LEU A 118 -10.12 -8.89 29.85
N MET A 119 -10.67 -9.96 29.28
CA MET A 119 -10.65 -11.29 29.90
C MET A 119 -9.22 -11.80 30.12
N MET A 120 -8.33 -11.57 29.14
CA MET A 120 -6.91 -11.95 29.27
C MET A 120 -6.22 -11.22 30.43
N LEU A 121 -6.43 -9.91 30.56
CA LEU A 121 -5.86 -9.10 31.64
C LEU A 121 -6.35 -9.52 33.03
N GLN A 122 -7.59 -10.01 33.14
CA GLN A 122 -8.15 -10.50 34.41
C GLN A 122 -7.59 -11.88 34.82
N HIS A 123 -7.16 -12.69 33.85
CA HIS A 123 -6.65 -14.04 34.09
C HIS A 123 -5.12 -14.13 34.29
N ASP A 124 -4.36 -13.08 33.97
CA ASP A 124 -2.90 -13.03 34.13
C ASP A 124 -2.41 -13.03 35.61
N GLY A 125 -3.34 -13.09 36.58
CA GLY A 125 -3.07 -13.26 38.02
C GLY A 125 -3.12 -14.70 38.55
N GLY A 126 -3.35 -15.73 37.71
CA GLY A 126 -3.46 -17.14 38.12
C GLY A 126 -2.63 -18.11 37.27
N PRO A 127 -2.34 -19.35 37.75
CA PRO A 127 -1.35 -20.24 37.15
C PRO A 127 -1.87 -21.01 35.92
N SER A 128 -2.60 -20.35 35.00
CA SER A 128 -3.10 -21.00 33.78
C SER A 128 -2.40 -20.45 32.53
N ARG A 129 -1.30 -21.12 32.16
CA ARG A 129 -0.43 -20.84 31.00
C ARG A 129 -1.08 -21.07 29.62
N THR A 130 -2.40 -21.20 29.51
CA THR A 130 -3.06 -21.65 28.27
C THR A 130 -3.61 -20.54 27.38
N VAL A 131 -3.79 -19.32 27.87
CA VAL A 131 -4.50 -18.24 27.11
C VAL A 131 -3.56 -17.36 26.27
N THR A 132 -2.26 -17.33 26.57
CA THR A 132 -1.28 -16.51 25.83
C THR A 132 -0.90 -17.08 24.45
N SER A 133 -1.24 -18.35 24.16
CA SER A 133 -0.90 -19.02 22.90
C SER A 133 -1.65 -18.45 21.69
N ASP A 134 -2.85 -17.90 21.89
CA ASP A 134 -3.81 -17.68 20.81
C ASP A 134 -4.11 -16.19 20.52
N TRP A 135 -3.50 -15.25 21.27
CA TRP A 135 -3.76 -13.81 21.08
C TRP A 135 -3.53 -13.32 19.64
N TRP A 136 -2.45 -13.78 19.01
CA TRP A 136 -2.15 -13.43 17.63
C TRP A 136 -3.19 -13.99 16.64
N GLN A 137 -3.83 -15.13 16.95
CA GLN A 137 -4.92 -15.70 16.12
C GLN A 137 -6.18 -14.85 16.28
N THR A 138 -6.53 -14.46 17.51
CA THR A 138 -7.64 -13.53 17.75
C THR A 138 -7.45 -12.23 16.98
N VAL A 139 -6.24 -11.64 17.01
CA VAL A 139 -5.93 -10.41 16.27
C VAL A 139 -5.95 -10.66 14.76
N LEU A 140 -5.54 -11.85 14.29
CA LEU A 140 -5.61 -12.20 12.87
C LEU A 140 -7.07 -12.33 12.39
N ASP A 141 -7.95 -12.97 13.15
CA ASP A 141 -9.38 -13.10 12.82
C ASP A 141 -10.07 -11.72 12.80
N PHE A 142 -9.72 -10.86 13.75
CA PHE A 142 -10.10 -9.46 13.74
C PHE A 142 -9.59 -8.75 12.48
N SER A 143 -8.31 -8.94 12.16
CA SER A 143 -7.66 -8.31 11.01
C SER A 143 -8.35 -8.68 9.70
N GLN A 144 -8.67 -9.96 9.49
CA GLN A 144 -9.40 -10.44 8.32
C GLN A 144 -10.79 -9.82 8.21
N THR A 145 -11.49 -9.67 9.34
CA THR A 145 -12.82 -9.03 9.37
C THR A 145 -12.74 -7.57 8.95
N ILE A 146 -11.79 -6.81 9.49
CA ILE A 146 -11.59 -5.38 9.13
C ILE A 146 -11.08 -5.24 7.69
N SER A 147 -10.17 -6.10 7.27
CA SER A 147 -9.64 -6.15 5.90
C SER A 147 -10.78 -6.28 4.88
N GLY A 148 -11.80 -7.11 5.16
CA GLY A 148 -13.01 -7.21 4.33
C GLY A 148 -13.82 -5.92 4.21
N THR A 149 -13.76 -5.02 5.20
CA THR A 149 -14.44 -3.71 5.17
C THR A 149 -13.69 -2.66 4.33
N LEU A 150 -12.37 -2.81 4.21
CA LEU A 150 -11.51 -1.92 3.44
C LEU A 150 -11.58 -2.17 1.92
N GLY A 151 -12.15 -3.31 1.51
CA GLY A 151 -12.39 -3.69 0.11
C GLY A 151 -11.75 -5.03 -0.27
N PRO A 152 -12.03 -5.55 -1.47
CA PRO A 152 -11.44 -6.79 -1.94
C PRO A 152 -9.94 -6.61 -2.23
N SER A 153 -9.16 -7.68 -2.05
CA SER A 153 -7.81 -7.78 -2.60
C SER A 153 -7.89 -8.15 -4.08
N PHE A 154 -7.03 -7.55 -4.90
CA PHE A 154 -7.02 -7.76 -6.36
C PHE A 154 -5.93 -8.75 -6.77
N GLY A 155 -6.14 -9.48 -7.86
CA GLY A 155 -5.07 -10.23 -8.52
C GLY A 155 -4.23 -9.32 -9.44
N PRO A 156 -3.11 -9.83 -9.98
CA PRO A 156 -2.35 -9.06 -10.95
C PRO A 156 -3.22 -8.82 -12.21
N PRO A 157 -3.05 -7.69 -12.92
CA PRO A 157 -3.85 -7.40 -14.10
C PRO A 157 -3.53 -8.43 -15.18
N GLY A 158 -4.56 -9.01 -15.77
CA GLY A 158 -4.30 -10.02 -16.80
C GLY A 158 -4.13 -11.42 -16.21
N SER A 159 -4.89 -11.82 -15.19
CA SER A 159 -4.93 -13.24 -14.81
C SER A 159 -5.21 -14.10 -16.06
N ALA A 160 -4.86 -15.39 -16.08
CA ALA A 160 -4.99 -16.21 -17.31
C ALA A 160 -6.38 -16.13 -18.01
N THR A 161 -7.44 -15.80 -17.27
CA THR A 161 -8.79 -15.54 -17.80
C THR A 161 -8.96 -14.18 -18.51
N ASP A 162 -8.17 -13.17 -18.16
CA ASP A 162 -8.27 -11.80 -18.69
C ASP A 162 -7.48 -11.60 -20.00
N PHE A 163 -6.43 -12.40 -20.25
CA PHE A 163 -5.78 -12.45 -21.58
C PHE A 163 -6.56 -13.30 -22.58
N SER A 164 -7.53 -14.09 -22.12
CA SER A 164 -8.40 -14.92 -22.98
C SER A 164 -9.79 -14.32 -23.24
N GLY A 165 -10.14 -13.17 -22.66
CA GLY A 165 -11.41 -12.50 -22.88
C GLY A 165 -11.40 -11.01 -22.52
N PHE A 166 -11.88 -10.17 -23.44
CA PHE A 166 -12.01 -8.72 -23.27
C PHE A 166 -12.85 -8.35 -22.03
N SER A 167 -12.23 -7.76 -21.01
CA SER A 167 -12.96 -7.19 -19.88
C SER A 167 -13.38 -5.74 -20.16
N SER A 168 -14.67 -5.47 -19.98
CA SER A 168 -15.33 -4.18 -20.26
C SER A 168 -14.93 -3.11 -19.24
N LYS A 169 -14.70 -1.89 -19.76
CA LYS A 169 -14.27 -0.69 -19.02
C LYS A 169 -15.14 -0.27 -17.83
N GLU A 170 -16.39 -0.75 -17.72
CA GLU A 170 -17.33 -0.34 -16.65
C GLU A 170 -17.02 -0.92 -15.26
N VAL A 171 -16.17 -1.94 -15.14
CA VAL A 171 -15.79 -2.54 -13.83
C VAL A 171 -14.62 -1.80 -13.17
N GLN A 172 -13.95 -0.89 -13.90
CA GLN A 172 -12.60 -0.41 -13.54
C GLN A 172 -12.56 0.87 -12.69
N GLU A 173 -13.62 1.69 -12.68
CA GLU A 173 -13.63 2.95 -11.91
C GLU A 173 -13.99 2.78 -10.42
N SER A 174 -14.67 1.69 -10.03
CA SER A 174 -15.03 1.42 -8.63
C SER A 174 -14.08 0.45 -7.90
N SER A 175 -12.96 0.07 -8.52
CA SER A 175 -12.15 -1.10 -8.14
C SER A 175 -10.64 -0.82 -8.05
N THR A 176 -10.21 0.43 -7.91
CA THR A 176 -8.80 0.72 -7.63
C THR A 176 -8.48 0.40 -6.16
N PRO A 177 -7.43 -0.39 -5.87
CA PRO A 177 -7.02 -0.67 -4.50
C PRO A 177 -6.66 0.62 -3.75
N LYS A 178 -7.04 0.67 -2.47
CA LYS A 178 -6.81 1.82 -1.58
C LYS A 178 -5.49 1.67 -0.80
N ILE A 179 -4.79 2.77 -0.57
CA ILE A 179 -3.53 2.83 0.22
C ILE A 179 -3.74 2.21 1.61
N GLU A 180 -4.89 2.46 2.22
CA GLU A 180 -5.25 1.97 3.54
C GLU A 180 -5.29 0.44 3.59
N LYS A 181 -5.84 -0.21 2.55
CA LYS A 181 -5.88 -1.67 2.44
C LYS A 181 -4.47 -2.24 2.21
N ALA A 182 -3.67 -1.58 1.37
CA ALA A 182 -2.31 -2.01 1.07
C ALA A 182 -1.44 -2.04 2.34
N ILE A 183 -1.48 -0.96 3.14
CA ILE A 183 -0.77 -0.92 4.43
C ILE A 183 -1.36 -1.89 5.43
N TRP A 184 -2.69 -2.00 5.54
CA TRP A 184 -3.33 -2.94 6.46
C TRP A 184 -2.83 -4.37 6.25
N ASP A 185 -2.83 -4.84 5.00
CA ASP A 185 -2.35 -6.18 4.67
C ASP A 185 -0.86 -6.35 4.92
N LEU A 186 -0.06 -5.30 4.69
CA LEU A 186 1.37 -5.35 4.97
C LEU A 186 1.65 -5.41 6.49
N VAL A 187 0.92 -4.64 7.29
CA VAL A 187 0.98 -4.70 8.76
C VAL A 187 0.53 -6.08 9.24
N GLU A 188 -0.54 -6.65 8.69
CA GLU A 188 -0.98 -8.01 9.03
C GLU A 188 0.13 -9.05 8.79
N ILE A 189 0.79 -8.99 7.61
CA ILE A 189 1.90 -9.88 7.24
C ILE A 189 3.07 -9.79 8.23
N PHE A 190 3.44 -8.59 8.67
CA PHE A 190 4.65 -8.38 9.48
C PHE A 190 4.41 -8.43 11.00
N TYR A 191 3.24 -7.95 11.46
CA TYR A 191 2.95 -7.76 12.88
C TYR A 191 2.03 -8.83 13.48
N VAL A 192 1.22 -9.50 12.67
CA VAL A 192 0.15 -10.38 13.17
C VAL A 192 0.36 -11.84 12.74
N ASP A 193 0.47 -12.10 11.45
CA ASP A 193 0.56 -13.47 10.91
C ASP A 193 1.94 -14.08 11.19
N LYS A 194 2.02 -14.88 12.26
CA LYS A 194 3.24 -15.60 12.64
C LYS A 194 3.68 -16.63 11.59
N ASN A 195 2.77 -17.09 10.74
CA ASN A 195 3.09 -18.05 9.69
C ASN A 195 3.66 -17.37 8.45
N ALA A 196 3.36 -16.09 8.21
CA ALA A 196 3.84 -15.33 7.05
C ALA A 196 5.37 -15.36 6.91
N ALA A 197 6.11 -15.29 8.02
CA ALA A 197 7.57 -15.32 8.03
C ALA A 197 8.17 -16.60 7.43
N SER A 198 7.43 -17.72 7.40
CA SER A 198 7.92 -18.97 6.84
C SER A 198 7.99 -18.97 5.30
N TRP A 199 7.24 -18.06 4.65
CA TRP A 199 7.10 -17.93 3.20
C TRP A 199 6.95 -16.46 2.74
N LEU A 200 7.63 -15.55 3.43
CA LEU A 200 7.50 -14.11 3.24
C LEU A 200 7.68 -13.63 1.78
N PRO A 201 8.65 -14.14 0.98
CA PRO A 201 8.78 -13.73 -0.42
C PRO A 201 7.48 -13.89 -1.21
N GLU A 202 6.78 -15.00 -1.02
CA GLU A 202 5.53 -15.30 -1.71
C GLU A 202 4.37 -14.42 -1.20
N ARG A 203 4.35 -14.08 0.09
CA ARG A 203 3.38 -13.09 0.62
C ARG A 203 3.58 -11.72 0.00
N LEU A 204 4.82 -11.31 -0.25
CA LEU A 204 5.12 -10.05 -0.93
C LEU A 204 4.77 -10.10 -2.43
N VAL A 205 4.90 -11.26 -3.09
CA VAL A 205 4.38 -11.45 -4.47
C VAL A 205 2.87 -11.26 -4.51
N ASP A 206 2.14 -11.92 -3.60
CA ASP A 206 0.69 -11.82 -3.51
C ASP A 206 0.26 -10.37 -3.17
N TRP A 207 1.00 -9.69 -2.29
CA TRP A 207 0.77 -8.28 -1.96
C TRP A 207 1.00 -7.34 -3.15
N LEU A 208 2.11 -7.50 -3.88
CA LEU A 208 2.39 -6.70 -5.07
C LEU A 208 1.32 -6.90 -6.14
N ALA A 209 0.86 -8.13 -6.36
CA ALA A 209 -0.22 -8.41 -7.30
C ALA A 209 -1.48 -7.60 -7.02
N SER A 210 -1.80 -7.36 -5.74
CA SER A 210 -2.96 -6.57 -5.31
C SER A 210 -2.74 -5.06 -5.31
N TYR A 211 -1.51 -4.59 -5.04
CA TYR A 211 -1.26 -3.20 -4.67
C TYR A 211 -0.20 -2.48 -5.49
N ASP A 212 0.33 -3.10 -6.55
CA ASP A 212 1.37 -2.52 -7.41
C ASP A 212 0.99 -1.11 -7.91
N VAL A 213 -0.26 -0.90 -8.35
CA VAL A 213 -0.78 0.39 -8.84
C VAL A 213 -0.76 1.51 -7.79
N VAL A 214 -0.69 1.16 -6.51
CA VAL A 214 -0.66 2.12 -5.40
C VAL A 214 0.76 2.66 -5.14
N LEU A 215 1.79 1.93 -5.59
CA LEU A 215 3.19 2.28 -5.34
C LEU A 215 3.65 3.49 -6.16
N SER A 216 3.19 3.63 -7.40
CA SER A 216 3.60 4.70 -8.31
C SER A 216 2.62 4.85 -9.48
N SER A 217 2.78 5.91 -10.25
CA SER A 217 2.09 6.10 -11.54
C SER A 217 2.68 5.27 -12.68
N ALA A 218 3.91 4.78 -12.52
CA ALA A 218 4.64 4.01 -13.53
C ALA A 218 5.02 2.62 -12.99
N THR A 219 4.01 1.75 -12.85
CA THR A 219 4.17 0.43 -12.25
C THR A 219 4.01 -0.69 -13.28
N LEU A 220 4.36 -1.92 -12.89
CA LEU A 220 4.16 -3.11 -13.72
C LEU A 220 2.71 -3.26 -14.19
N TYR A 221 1.74 -2.95 -13.33
CA TYR A 221 0.31 -2.96 -13.66
C TYR A 221 0.05 -2.11 -14.91
N THR A 222 0.47 -0.85 -14.88
CA THR A 222 0.24 0.08 -15.99
C THR A 222 0.96 -0.35 -17.27
N LYS A 223 2.14 -0.97 -17.14
CA LYS A 223 2.92 -1.53 -18.26
C LYS A 223 2.18 -2.70 -18.90
N LEU A 224 1.68 -3.64 -18.11
CA LEU A 224 0.94 -4.80 -18.62
C LEU A 224 -0.41 -4.42 -19.22
N THR A 225 -1.14 -3.46 -18.65
CA THR A 225 -2.38 -2.96 -19.25
C THR A 225 -2.12 -2.30 -20.61
N LYS A 226 -1.05 -1.51 -20.75
CA LYS A 226 -0.65 -0.94 -22.06
C LYS A 226 -0.27 -2.02 -23.05
N LEU A 227 0.51 -3.02 -22.62
CA LEU A 227 0.89 -4.16 -23.46
C LEU A 227 -0.34 -4.94 -23.91
N GLN A 228 -1.29 -5.23 -23.02
CA GLN A 228 -2.54 -5.93 -23.35
C GLN A 228 -3.32 -5.21 -24.46
N GLN A 229 -3.40 -3.88 -24.42
CA GLN A 229 -4.03 -3.09 -25.48
C GLN A 229 -3.30 -3.20 -26.82
N LYS A 230 -1.96 -3.24 -26.81
CA LYS A 230 -1.14 -3.40 -28.02
C LYS A 230 -1.25 -4.80 -28.62
N LEU A 231 -1.30 -5.83 -27.78
CA LEU A 231 -1.36 -7.24 -28.22
C LEU A 231 -2.58 -7.56 -29.10
N ILE A 232 -3.67 -6.79 -28.98
CA ILE A 232 -4.86 -6.94 -29.84
C ILE A 232 -4.53 -6.69 -31.33
N ILE A 233 -3.55 -5.83 -31.60
CA ILE A 233 -3.23 -5.34 -32.96
C ILE A 233 -2.01 -6.09 -33.54
N LEU A 234 -1.15 -6.63 -32.68
CA LEU A 234 0.10 -7.27 -33.09
C LEU A 234 -0.16 -8.68 -33.64
N ARG A 235 0.38 -8.95 -34.85
CA ARG A 235 0.35 -10.29 -35.45
C ARG A 235 1.41 -11.23 -34.87
N PHE A 236 2.60 -10.68 -34.61
CA PHE A 236 3.75 -11.38 -34.00
C PHE A 236 4.20 -10.57 -32.79
N PRO A 237 3.69 -10.89 -31.59
CA PRO A 237 4.02 -10.17 -30.36
C PRO A 237 5.52 -10.12 -30.08
N GLU A 238 6.26 -11.16 -30.46
CA GLU A 238 7.70 -11.27 -30.19
C GLU A 238 8.59 -10.27 -30.91
N ASP A 239 8.08 -9.58 -31.94
CA ASP A 239 8.81 -8.54 -32.66
C ASP A 239 8.77 -7.19 -31.94
N ASP A 240 7.84 -7.03 -31.00
CA ASP A 240 7.71 -5.82 -30.19
C ASP A 240 8.60 -5.91 -28.94
N GLN A 241 9.36 -4.86 -28.67
CA GLN A 241 10.25 -4.83 -27.50
C GLN A 241 9.47 -4.85 -26.17
N GLU A 242 8.33 -4.16 -26.11
CA GLU A 242 7.53 -4.07 -24.88
C GLU A 242 6.91 -5.40 -24.49
N TYR A 243 6.73 -6.32 -25.44
CA TYR A 243 6.31 -7.70 -25.16
C TYR A 243 7.34 -8.42 -24.29
N TRP A 244 8.61 -8.46 -24.69
CA TRP A 244 9.67 -9.10 -23.91
C TRP A 244 9.96 -8.35 -22.61
N ASP A 245 9.86 -7.02 -22.62
CA ASP A 245 10.03 -6.21 -21.42
C ASP A 245 8.89 -6.44 -20.41
N GLY A 246 7.65 -6.62 -20.87
CA GLY A 246 6.50 -6.97 -20.04
C GLY A 246 6.63 -8.37 -19.44
N ILE A 247 7.04 -9.36 -20.24
CA ILE A 247 7.29 -10.73 -19.73
C ILE A 247 8.40 -10.73 -18.70
N ALA A 248 9.52 -10.05 -18.98
CA ALA A 248 10.65 -9.98 -18.05
C ALA A 248 10.24 -9.32 -16.72
N SER A 249 9.44 -8.25 -16.76
CA SER A 249 8.94 -7.60 -15.56
C SER A 249 8.00 -8.49 -14.75
N ALA A 250 7.02 -9.14 -15.40
CA ALA A 250 6.12 -10.08 -14.74
C ALA A 250 6.88 -11.28 -14.14
N LEU A 251 7.92 -11.76 -14.83
CA LEU A 251 8.78 -12.84 -14.35
C LEU A 251 9.62 -12.41 -13.14
N ALA A 252 10.15 -11.19 -13.15
CA ALA A 252 10.95 -10.66 -12.05
C ALA A 252 10.16 -10.67 -10.73
N VAL A 253 8.89 -10.27 -10.75
CA VAL A 253 8.01 -10.24 -9.56
C VAL A 253 7.27 -11.56 -9.29
N GLY A 254 7.45 -12.59 -10.12
CA GLY A 254 6.88 -13.92 -9.88
C GLY A 254 5.42 -14.13 -10.31
N TRP A 255 4.89 -13.30 -11.22
CA TRP A 255 3.56 -13.45 -11.84
C TRP A 255 3.62 -14.46 -13.00
N LEU A 256 3.86 -15.72 -12.66
CA LEU A 256 4.24 -16.77 -13.61
C LEU A 256 3.09 -17.18 -14.55
N ASP A 257 1.85 -17.04 -14.12
CA ASP A 257 0.64 -17.27 -14.92
C ASP A 257 0.58 -16.30 -16.10
N ILE A 258 0.85 -15.02 -15.86
CA ILE A 258 0.96 -13.99 -16.90
C ILE A 258 2.10 -14.35 -17.84
N VAL A 259 3.28 -14.68 -17.31
CA VAL A 259 4.45 -15.01 -18.11
C VAL A 259 4.20 -16.20 -19.04
N VAL A 260 3.64 -17.29 -18.52
CA VAL A 260 3.34 -18.50 -19.31
C VAL A 260 2.25 -18.20 -20.34
N SER A 261 1.25 -17.40 -19.99
CA SER A 261 0.19 -16.99 -20.93
C SER A 261 0.74 -16.13 -22.07
N LEU A 262 1.59 -15.15 -21.75
CA LEU A 262 2.27 -14.32 -22.74
C LEU A 262 3.17 -15.18 -23.65
N LEU A 263 4.01 -16.05 -23.09
CA LEU A 263 4.87 -16.95 -23.89
C LEU A 263 4.08 -17.84 -24.85
N ARG A 264 2.89 -18.31 -24.46
CA ARG A 264 2.00 -19.11 -25.32
C ARG A 264 1.35 -18.32 -26.46
N MET A 265 1.37 -16.99 -26.42
CA MET A 265 0.96 -16.13 -27.54
C MET A 265 2.06 -15.92 -28.58
N HIS A 266 3.27 -16.43 -28.35
CA HIS A 266 4.38 -16.33 -29.29
C HIS A 266 4.03 -16.94 -30.66
N GLY A 267 4.43 -16.28 -31.74
CA GLY A 267 4.07 -16.66 -33.11
C GLY A 267 4.48 -18.08 -33.53
N SER A 268 5.48 -18.68 -32.87
CA SER A 268 5.90 -20.07 -33.12
C SER A 268 4.86 -21.13 -32.73
N TYR A 269 3.79 -20.78 -32.00
CA TYR A 269 2.67 -21.67 -31.72
C TYR A 269 1.58 -21.60 -32.82
N GLN A 270 1.67 -20.68 -33.78
CA GLN A 270 0.71 -20.59 -34.88
C GLN A 270 0.88 -21.79 -35.83
N HIS A 271 -0.23 -22.42 -36.19
CA HIS A 271 -0.25 -23.68 -36.96
C HIS A 271 0.49 -23.58 -38.31
N ASP A 272 0.49 -22.40 -38.94
CA ASP A 272 1.17 -22.13 -40.22
C ASP A 272 2.69 -21.89 -40.07
N GLN A 273 3.19 -21.75 -38.84
CA GLN A 273 4.60 -21.44 -38.54
C GLN A 273 5.37 -22.59 -37.88
N ILE A 274 4.67 -23.61 -37.35
CA ILE A 274 5.28 -24.71 -36.58
C ILE A 274 6.41 -25.40 -37.36
N ASP A 275 6.18 -25.76 -38.63
CA ASP A 275 7.16 -26.50 -39.43
C ASP A 275 8.46 -25.72 -39.69
N ASN A 276 8.36 -24.38 -39.80
CA ASN A 276 9.48 -23.51 -40.12
C ASN A 276 10.21 -22.95 -38.89
N ARG A 277 9.59 -23.03 -37.70
CA ARG A 277 10.09 -22.45 -36.45
C ARG A 277 10.17 -23.48 -35.32
N ASN A 278 10.45 -24.73 -35.66
CA ASN A 278 10.51 -25.85 -34.72
C ASN A 278 11.54 -25.64 -33.59
N VAL A 279 12.72 -25.09 -33.91
CA VAL A 279 13.76 -24.82 -32.90
C VAL A 279 13.32 -23.69 -31.97
N GLU A 280 12.80 -22.60 -32.54
CA GLU A 280 12.25 -21.48 -31.77
C GLU A 280 11.10 -21.93 -30.87
N ASN A 281 10.16 -22.74 -31.39
CA ASN A 281 9.08 -23.31 -30.61
C ASN A 281 9.61 -24.17 -29.45
N GLY A 282 10.56 -25.06 -29.73
CA GLY A 282 11.19 -25.89 -28.70
C GLY A 282 11.88 -25.07 -27.61
N LEU A 283 12.55 -23.97 -27.95
CA LEU A 283 13.18 -23.07 -26.99
C LEU A 283 12.14 -22.33 -26.14
N VAL A 284 11.10 -21.75 -26.77
CA VAL A 284 10.00 -21.06 -26.06
C VAL A 284 9.30 -22.03 -25.10
N GLU A 285 8.95 -23.23 -25.56
CA GLU A 285 8.30 -24.25 -24.74
C GLU A 285 9.20 -24.70 -23.58
N THR A 286 10.50 -24.91 -23.83
CA THR A 286 11.44 -25.30 -22.77
C THR A 286 11.53 -24.22 -21.68
N VAL A 287 11.59 -22.95 -22.07
CA VAL A 287 11.58 -21.83 -21.13
C VAL A 287 10.25 -21.75 -20.37
N ALA A 288 9.12 -21.89 -21.06
CA ALA A 288 7.79 -21.92 -20.44
C ALA A 288 7.65 -23.07 -19.42
N VAL A 289 8.19 -24.26 -19.72
CA VAL A 289 8.22 -25.41 -18.81
C VAL A 289 9.12 -25.16 -17.60
N LEU A 290 10.30 -24.56 -17.79
CA LEU A 290 11.18 -24.20 -16.67
C LEU A 290 10.49 -23.21 -15.73
N ILE A 291 9.83 -22.19 -16.28
CA ILE A 291 9.07 -21.19 -15.52
C ILE A 291 7.90 -21.87 -14.79
N SER A 292 7.15 -22.74 -15.48
CA SER A 292 6.03 -23.49 -14.89
C SER A 292 6.46 -24.47 -13.79
N LYS A 293 7.76 -24.77 -13.68
CA LYS A 293 8.35 -25.64 -12.65
C LYS A 293 9.18 -24.87 -11.62
N MET A 294 9.16 -23.54 -11.65
CA MET A 294 9.88 -22.72 -10.69
C MET A 294 9.47 -23.09 -9.26
N PRO A 295 10.40 -23.49 -8.38
CA PRO A 295 10.09 -23.77 -6.98
C PRO A 295 9.56 -22.52 -6.27
N ARG A 296 8.46 -22.67 -5.52
CA ARG A 296 7.77 -21.60 -4.77
C ARG A 296 7.72 -22.02 -3.30
N LEU A 297 8.29 -21.22 -2.41
CA LEU A 297 8.27 -21.49 -0.97
C LEU A 297 6.90 -21.03 -0.41
N ARG A 298 5.85 -21.84 -0.55
CA ARG A 298 4.49 -21.55 -0.06
C ARG A 298 3.73 -22.83 0.30
N PRO A 299 2.70 -22.76 1.17
CA PRO A 299 1.93 -23.93 1.60
C PRO A 299 1.28 -24.70 0.45
N SER A 300 0.70 -23.99 -0.51
CA SER A 300 0.02 -24.56 -1.66
C SER A 300 -0.05 -23.55 -2.81
N LEU A 301 -0.30 -24.07 -4.02
CA LEU A 301 -0.61 -23.29 -5.22
C LEU A 301 -2.06 -23.57 -5.63
N PRO A 302 -2.76 -22.61 -6.25
CA PRO A 302 -4.04 -22.87 -6.89
C PRO A 302 -3.95 -23.99 -7.94
N ALA A 303 -5.04 -24.71 -8.14
CA ALA A 303 -5.07 -25.79 -9.13
C ALA A 303 -4.75 -25.26 -10.53
N GLY A 304 -3.75 -25.85 -11.19
CA GLY A 304 -3.32 -25.43 -12.53
C GLY A 304 -2.40 -24.20 -12.56
N ALA A 305 -2.11 -23.57 -11.41
CA ALA A 305 -1.16 -22.45 -11.37
C ALA A 305 0.28 -22.94 -11.64
N PRO A 306 1.08 -22.16 -12.40
CA PRO A 306 2.48 -22.48 -12.63
C PRO A 306 3.32 -22.37 -11.36
N GLY A 307 4.38 -23.18 -11.30
CA GLY A 307 5.30 -23.31 -10.19
C GLY A 307 5.13 -24.63 -9.44
N GLN A 308 6.05 -24.91 -8.52
CA GLN A 308 5.98 -26.06 -7.64
C GLN A 308 6.03 -25.60 -6.18
N ALA A 309 4.94 -25.83 -5.43
CA ALA A 309 4.84 -25.41 -4.03
C ALA A 309 5.69 -26.31 -3.11
N PHE A 310 6.42 -25.67 -2.20
CA PHE A 310 7.16 -26.32 -1.12
C PHE A 310 6.85 -25.59 0.19
N ASN A 311 6.38 -26.32 1.20
CA ASN A 311 6.09 -25.78 2.53
C ASN A 311 7.24 -25.99 3.54
N PHE A 312 8.29 -26.72 3.12
CA PHE A 312 9.43 -27.06 3.96
C PHE A 312 10.75 -26.53 3.35
N LYS A 313 11.44 -25.67 4.11
CA LYS A 313 12.60 -24.91 3.61
C LYS A 313 13.72 -25.78 3.03
N PRO A 314 14.16 -26.89 3.66
CA PRO A 314 15.22 -27.74 3.10
C PRO A 314 14.85 -28.38 1.76
N GLU A 315 13.60 -28.82 1.58
CA GLU A 315 13.12 -29.38 0.32
C GLU A 315 13.07 -28.31 -0.78
N PHE A 316 12.56 -27.13 -0.43
CA PHE A 316 12.60 -25.97 -1.32
C PHE A 316 14.02 -25.65 -1.76
N SER A 317 14.99 -25.53 -0.84
CA SER A 317 16.39 -25.20 -1.19
C SER A 317 16.96 -26.18 -2.21
N LYS A 318 16.78 -27.48 -1.97
CA LYS A 318 17.25 -28.55 -2.86
C LYS A 318 16.60 -28.47 -4.23
N ALA A 319 15.29 -28.21 -4.27
CA ALA A 319 14.55 -28.07 -5.52
C ALA A 319 14.98 -26.80 -6.28
N TRP A 320 15.17 -25.69 -5.59
CA TRP A 320 15.56 -24.39 -6.15
C TRP A 320 16.97 -24.44 -6.75
N GLU A 321 17.95 -25.03 -6.07
CA GLU A 321 19.30 -25.23 -6.60
C GLU A 321 19.32 -26.14 -7.84
N LYS A 322 18.56 -27.24 -7.79
CA LYS A 322 18.41 -28.15 -8.93
C LYS A 322 17.77 -27.47 -10.12
N TRP A 323 16.69 -26.72 -9.90
CA TRP A 323 16.00 -25.96 -10.93
C TRP A 323 16.91 -24.89 -11.54
N ARG A 324 17.64 -24.10 -10.73
CA ARG A 324 18.63 -23.15 -11.23
C ARG A 324 19.71 -23.79 -12.09
N SER A 325 20.16 -24.98 -11.71
CA SER A 325 21.14 -25.74 -12.52
C SER A 325 20.56 -26.12 -13.89
N GLN A 326 19.26 -26.39 -13.99
CA GLN A 326 18.58 -26.63 -15.27
C GLN A 326 18.48 -25.37 -16.12
N VAL A 327 18.16 -24.22 -15.49
CA VAL A 327 18.16 -22.91 -16.16
C VAL A 327 19.56 -22.58 -16.71
N ALA A 328 20.61 -22.77 -15.91
CA ALA A 328 22.00 -22.54 -16.33
C ALA A 328 22.44 -23.49 -17.45
N LYS A 329 22.02 -24.76 -17.39
CA LYS A 329 22.28 -25.74 -18.45
C LYS A 329 21.62 -25.30 -19.78
N LEU A 330 20.40 -24.78 -19.72
CA LEU A 330 19.73 -24.24 -20.90
C LEU A 330 20.46 -22.99 -21.40
N ASP A 331 20.89 -22.06 -20.53
CA ASP A 331 21.65 -20.86 -20.93
C ASP A 331 22.94 -21.22 -21.70
N GLY A 332 23.63 -22.30 -21.31
CA GLY A 332 24.82 -22.83 -21.98
C GLY A 332 24.58 -23.78 -23.17
N SER A 333 23.33 -23.94 -23.63
CA SER A 333 23.00 -24.90 -24.70
C SER A 333 23.48 -24.47 -26.09
N THR A 334 23.74 -25.42 -26.98
CA THR A 334 24.06 -25.16 -28.39
C THR A 334 22.85 -24.74 -29.23
N TYR A 335 21.62 -25.06 -28.79
CA TYR A 335 20.39 -24.74 -29.51
C TYR A 335 20.17 -23.23 -29.73
N TRP A 336 20.86 -22.36 -28.97
CA TRP A 336 20.82 -20.92 -29.22
C TRP A 336 21.40 -20.51 -30.57
N GLY A 337 22.41 -21.23 -31.07
CA GLY A 337 23.02 -20.96 -32.38
C GLY A 337 22.12 -21.36 -33.54
N GLU A 338 21.11 -22.18 -33.28
CA GLU A 338 20.15 -22.70 -34.27
C GLU A 338 18.85 -21.87 -34.31
N CYS A 339 18.68 -20.92 -33.38
CA CYS A 339 17.54 -20.02 -33.34
C CYS A 339 17.74 -18.87 -34.32
N ASN A 340 16.96 -18.84 -35.40
CA ASN A 340 17.10 -17.86 -36.47
C ASN A 340 16.40 -16.54 -36.14
N HIS A 341 15.36 -16.59 -35.31
CA HIS A 341 14.60 -15.40 -34.92
C HIS A 341 15.32 -14.59 -33.84
N ARG A 342 15.96 -13.48 -34.23
CA ARG A 342 16.83 -12.67 -33.35
C ARG A 342 16.10 -12.11 -32.13
N GLU A 343 14.87 -11.62 -32.30
CA GLU A 343 14.11 -11.05 -31.18
C GLU A 343 13.68 -12.11 -30.18
N THR A 344 13.31 -13.31 -30.66
CA THR A 344 13.02 -14.46 -29.78
C THR A 344 14.27 -14.88 -29.01
N LEU A 345 15.42 -14.98 -29.69
CA LEU A 345 16.69 -15.32 -29.05
C LEU A 345 17.03 -14.32 -27.95
N ARG A 346 16.98 -13.00 -28.26
CA ARG A 346 17.27 -11.92 -27.31
C ARG A 346 16.30 -11.93 -26.14
N GLY A 347 15.01 -12.05 -26.43
CA GLY A 347 13.94 -12.11 -25.45
C GLY A 347 14.09 -13.28 -24.48
N LEU A 348 14.23 -14.51 -24.99
CA LEU A 348 14.42 -15.69 -24.14
C LEU A 348 15.70 -15.63 -23.32
N LYS A 349 16.81 -15.11 -23.88
CA LYS A 349 18.05 -14.89 -23.13
C LYS A 349 17.86 -13.91 -21.98
N LYS A 350 17.12 -12.82 -22.20
CA LYS A 350 16.74 -11.87 -21.14
C LYS A 350 15.97 -12.57 -20.01
N LEU A 351 14.99 -13.41 -20.35
CA LEU A 351 14.25 -14.18 -19.34
C LEU A 351 15.17 -15.12 -18.54
N LEU A 352 16.10 -15.80 -19.19
CA LEU A 352 17.07 -16.67 -18.49
C LEU A 352 17.97 -15.88 -17.53
N LYS A 353 18.40 -14.67 -17.91
CA LYS A 353 19.17 -13.82 -17.00
C LYS A 353 18.38 -13.38 -15.77
N VAL A 354 17.09 -13.08 -15.94
CA VAL A 354 16.16 -12.85 -14.82
C VAL A 354 16.06 -14.09 -13.92
N LEU A 355 15.80 -15.29 -14.48
CA LEU A 355 15.72 -16.55 -13.72
C LEU A 355 17.00 -16.91 -12.98
N LEU A 356 18.16 -16.54 -13.54
CA LEU A 356 19.47 -16.74 -12.92
C LEU A 356 19.81 -15.66 -11.88
N GLY A 357 18.96 -14.65 -11.70
CA GLY A 357 19.15 -13.59 -10.71
C GLY A 357 20.26 -12.61 -11.08
N SER A 358 20.44 -12.30 -12.36
CA SER A 358 21.34 -11.24 -12.80
C SER A 358 20.85 -9.88 -12.28
N ILE A 359 21.62 -9.24 -11.40
CA ILE A 359 21.20 -7.99 -10.72
C ILE A 359 20.89 -6.88 -11.74
N GLU A 360 21.69 -6.76 -12.80
CA GLU A 360 21.48 -5.77 -13.86
C GLU A 360 20.15 -6.01 -14.60
N ASP A 361 19.86 -7.26 -14.96
CA ASP A 361 18.62 -7.59 -15.65
C ASP A 361 17.39 -7.44 -14.73
N LEU A 362 17.53 -7.73 -13.43
CA LEU A 362 16.47 -7.48 -12.44
C LEU A 362 16.21 -5.98 -12.26
N LEU A 363 17.26 -5.15 -12.24
CA LEU A 363 17.14 -3.70 -12.21
C LEU A 363 16.41 -3.19 -13.45
N MET A 364 16.75 -3.69 -14.64
CA MET A 364 16.11 -3.28 -15.89
C MET A 364 14.68 -3.81 -16.04
N ALA A 365 14.36 -4.95 -15.42
CA ALA A 365 13.04 -5.58 -15.49
C ALA A 365 12.03 -4.97 -14.51
N THR A 366 12.46 -4.25 -13.48
CA THR A 366 11.57 -3.71 -12.44
C THR A 366 11.41 -2.19 -12.59
N SER A 367 10.29 -1.62 -12.15
CA SER A 367 10.03 -0.18 -12.20
C SER A 367 10.14 0.46 -10.82
N HIS A 368 9.58 -0.19 -9.81
CA HIS A 368 9.63 0.26 -8.41
C HIS A 368 10.62 -0.54 -7.55
N TRP A 369 11.09 0.04 -6.44
CA TRP A 369 12.05 -0.63 -5.55
C TRP A 369 11.45 -1.85 -4.81
N MET A 370 10.14 -1.85 -4.55
CA MET A 370 9.44 -3.03 -4.00
C MET A 370 9.40 -4.19 -5.00
N GLU A 371 9.22 -3.91 -6.29
CA GLU A 371 9.31 -4.94 -7.35
C GLU A 371 10.72 -5.54 -7.36
N LEU A 372 11.75 -4.68 -7.25
CA LEU A 372 13.15 -5.10 -7.17
C LEU A 372 13.44 -5.94 -5.92
N LEU A 373 12.92 -5.54 -4.76
CA LEU A 373 13.06 -6.29 -3.50
C LEU A 373 12.48 -7.71 -3.65
N VAL A 374 11.27 -7.82 -4.19
CA VAL A 374 10.64 -9.13 -4.44
C VAL A 374 11.43 -9.94 -5.46
N ALA A 375 11.91 -9.32 -6.54
CA ALA A 375 12.73 -9.99 -7.53
C ALA A 375 14.05 -10.54 -6.94
N HIS A 376 14.70 -9.77 -6.06
CA HIS A 376 15.88 -10.22 -5.32
C HIS A 376 15.56 -11.42 -4.43
N LEU A 377 14.44 -11.40 -3.71
CA LEU A 377 14.03 -12.52 -2.86
C LEU A 377 13.75 -13.78 -3.71
N LEU A 378 13.07 -13.65 -4.84
CA LEU A 378 12.73 -14.82 -5.67
C LEU A 378 13.93 -15.42 -6.40
N HIS A 379 14.76 -14.57 -7.00
CA HIS A 379 15.76 -15.00 -7.99
C HIS A 379 17.19 -14.97 -7.48
N VAL A 380 17.50 -14.28 -6.38
CA VAL A 380 18.87 -14.18 -5.86
C VAL A 380 18.99 -14.87 -4.51
N GLN A 381 18.13 -14.51 -3.56
CA GLN A 381 18.26 -14.96 -2.18
C GLN A 381 16.88 -15.20 -1.54
N PRO A 382 16.29 -16.40 -1.69
CA PRO A 382 14.97 -16.75 -1.14
C PRO A 382 14.91 -16.81 0.38
N PHE A 383 16.06 -16.75 1.04
CA PHE A 383 16.16 -16.69 2.50
C PHE A 383 16.83 -15.37 2.91
N SER A 384 16.01 -14.40 3.32
CA SER A 384 16.52 -13.28 4.11
C SER A 384 16.86 -13.81 5.51
N LYS A 385 18.07 -13.52 6.01
CA LYS A 385 18.36 -13.71 7.45
C LYS A 385 17.34 -12.87 8.22
N VAL A 386 16.55 -13.54 9.04
CA VAL A 386 15.36 -13.00 9.71
C VAL A 386 15.73 -11.71 10.46
N SER A 387 14.91 -10.68 10.26
CA SER A 387 14.89 -9.32 10.83
C SER A 387 15.99 -8.30 10.42
N GLU A 388 17.29 -8.55 10.55
CA GLU A 388 18.29 -7.49 10.24
C GLU A 388 18.64 -7.37 8.73
N GLY A 389 18.37 -8.41 7.94
CA GLY A 389 18.73 -8.43 6.52
C GLY A 389 17.73 -7.71 5.61
N LEU A 390 16.42 -7.91 5.83
CA LEU A 390 15.39 -7.49 4.88
C LEU A 390 15.33 -5.97 4.72
N ALA A 391 15.35 -5.23 5.82
CA ALA A 391 15.43 -3.77 5.82
C ALA A 391 16.66 -3.26 5.06
N GLY A 392 17.83 -3.86 5.31
CA GLY A 392 19.05 -3.53 4.59
C GLY A 392 18.98 -3.81 3.08
N TYR A 393 18.29 -4.88 2.66
CA TYR A 393 18.04 -5.12 1.24
C TYR A 393 17.04 -4.12 0.65
N ALA A 394 15.99 -3.77 1.39
CA ALA A 394 15.00 -2.78 0.96
C ALA A 394 15.66 -1.41 0.72
N VAL A 395 16.47 -0.93 1.66
CA VAL A 395 17.23 0.32 1.52
C VAL A 395 18.14 0.27 0.29
N LYS A 396 18.88 -0.82 0.07
CA LYS A 396 19.70 -0.98 -1.14
C LYS A 396 18.88 -0.96 -2.43
N CYS A 397 17.67 -1.52 -2.42
CA CYS A 397 16.77 -1.48 -3.58
C CYS A 397 16.28 -0.06 -3.84
N VAL A 398 15.99 0.72 -2.79
CA VAL A 398 15.64 2.15 -2.89
C VAL A 398 16.81 2.93 -3.50
N GLU A 399 18.01 2.79 -2.96
CA GLU A 399 19.23 3.44 -3.47
C GLU A 399 19.47 3.10 -4.96
N SER A 400 19.41 1.81 -5.31
CA SER A 400 19.65 1.33 -6.67
C SER A 400 18.61 1.82 -7.68
N LYS A 401 17.38 2.14 -7.24
CA LYS A 401 16.34 2.72 -8.10
C LYS A 401 16.40 4.26 -8.13
N GLY A 402 16.76 4.89 -7.02
CA GLY A 402 16.92 6.34 -6.91
C GLY A 402 18.01 6.90 -7.83
N ASP A 403 19.12 6.16 -8.01
CA ASP A 403 20.24 6.56 -8.87
C ASP A 403 19.93 6.51 -10.38
N THR A 404 18.80 5.93 -10.80
CA THR A 404 18.47 5.76 -12.23
C THR A 404 17.78 6.96 -12.91
N GLY A 405 17.79 8.15 -12.28
CA GLY A 405 17.56 9.40 -12.99
C GLY A 405 16.14 9.98 -12.93
N MET A 406 15.51 9.98 -11.74
CA MET A 406 14.41 10.90 -11.43
C MET A 406 14.66 11.56 -10.07
N ASN A 407 15.13 12.81 -10.11
CA ASN A 407 15.19 13.84 -9.05
C ASN A 407 15.29 13.34 -7.59
N GLU A 408 16.48 13.47 -7.01
CA GLU A 408 16.81 13.30 -5.57
C GLU A 408 15.86 14.03 -4.59
N SER A 409 15.07 15.00 -5.07
CA SER A 409 14.12 15.78 -4.26
C SER A 409 12.74 15.13 -4.06
N SER A 410 12.43 13.99 -4.70
CA SER A 410 11.10 13.36 -4.61
C SER A 410 11.04 12.07 -3.77
N LEU A 411 12.17 11.39 -3.55
CA LEU A 411 12.22 10.14 -2.78
C LEU A 411 12.40 10.36 -1.27
N THR A 412 12.92 11.52 -0.87
CA THR A 412 13.34 11.81 0.51
C THR A 412 12.21 12.26 1.44
N ASN A 413 10.95 12.33 0.97
CA ASN A 413 9.81 12.79 1.79
C ASN A 413 8.48 12.07 1.49
N ASP A 414 8.47 10.93 0.77
CA ASP A 414 7.21 10.20 0.52
C ASP A 414 6.79 9.44 1.79
N PRO A 415 5.72 9.88 2.49
CA PRO A 415 5.25 9.26 3.74
C PRO A 415 4.99 7.77 3.59
N PHE A 416 4.46 7.40 2.43
CA PHE A 416 4.01 6.06 2.16
C PHE A 416 5.20 5.11 2.01
N GLN A 417 6.28 5.56 1.37
CA GLN A 417 7.50 4.77 1.25
C GLN A 417 8.23 4.62 2.58
N GLU A 418 8.31 5.69 3.37
CA GLU A 418 8.87 5.64 4.73
C GLU A 418 8.11 4.66 5.61
N LEU A 419 6.77 4.66 5.53
CA LEU A 419 5.93 3.71 6.25
C LEU A 419 6.18 2.26 5.81
N ILE A 420 6.26 1.97 4.50
CA ILE A 420 6.57 0.61 4.02
C ILE A 420 7.93 0.18 4.58
N LEU A 421 8.96 1.02 4.49
CA LEU A 421 10.30 0.71 5.01
C LEU A 421 10.28 0.47 6.53
N ALA A 422 9.51 1.25 7.29
CA ALA A 422 9.35 1.06 8.73
C ALA A 422 8.70 -0.31 9.06
N ILE A 423 7.67 -0.71 8.30
CA ILE A 423 7.03 -2.02 8.44
C ILE A 423 8.03 -3.15 8.14
N LEU A 424 8.79 -3.03 7.05
CA LEU A 424 9.82 -4.02 6.67
C LEU A 424 10.96 -4.11 7.70
N SER A 425 11.20 -3.02 8.44
CA SER A 425 12.25 -2.91 9.46
C SER A 425 11.78 -3.28 10.87
N ASP A 426 10.49 -3.61 11.04
CA ASP A 426 9.86 -3.87 12.34
C ASP A 426 9.95 -2.67 13.31
N ASP A 427 10.01 -1.44 12.78
CA ASP A 427 10.10 -0.20 13.56
C ASP A 427 8.70 0.29 13.94
N THR A 428 8.18 -0.23 15.05
CA THR A 428 6.82 0.08 15.53
C THR A 428 6.63 1.58 15.80
N GLU A 429 7.66 2.29 16.23
CA GLU A 429 7.58 3.72 16.56
C GLU A 429 7.36 4.56 15.30
N VAL A 430 8.17 4.30 14.26
CA VAL A 430 8.03 4.99 12.97
C VAL A 430 6.73 4.59 12.28
N VAL A 431 6.32 3.33 12.35
CA VAL A 431 5.02 2.87 11.80
C VAL A 431 3.86 3.66 12.42
N VAL A 432 3.85 3.87 13.74
CA VAL A 432 2.80 4.65 14.40
C VAL A 432 2.84 6.12 13.96
N ALA A 433 4.03 6.72 13.91
CA ALA A 433 4.20 8.12 13.51
C ALA A 433 3.70 8.37 12.08
N GLU A 434 4.13 7.55 11.12
CA GLU A 434 3.73 7.70 9.72
C GLU A 434 2.26 7.32 9.49
N CYS A 435 1.74 6.25 10.12
CA CYS A 435 0.31 5.94 10.04
C CYS A 435 -0.57 7.10 10.54
N THR A 436 -0.18 7.75 11.63
CA THR A 436 -0.92 8.91 12.18
C THR A 436 -0.90 10.11 11.23
N ARG A 437 0.15 10.25 10.43
CA ARG A 437 0.32 11.34 9.46
C ARG A 437 -0.46 11.12 8.17
N ILE A 438 -0.53 9.86 7.74
CA ILE A 438 -1.11 9.46 6.45
C ILE A 438 -2.62 9.18 6.59
N PHE A 439 -3.03 8.51 7.66
CA PHE A 439 -4.35 7.92 7.75
C PHE A 439 -5.30 8.64 8.70
N ASP A 440 -6.59 8.37 8.50
CA ASP A 440 -7.63 8.88 9.38
C ASP A 440 -7.62 8.19 10.76
N PRO A 441 -8.22 8.83 11.79
CA PRO A 441 -8.27 8.28 13.13
C PRO A 441 -8.97 6.91 13.24
N TRP A 442 -9.90 6.57 12.33
CA TRP A 442 -10.53 5.25 12.34
C TRP A 442 -9.49 4.18 12.03
N LEU A 443 -8.71 4.33 10.95
CA LEU A 443 -7.70 3.33 10.60
C LEU A 443 -6.64 3.23 11.69
N MET A 444 -6.18 4.37 12.22
CA MET A 444 -5.17 4.38 13.27
C MET A 444 -5.62 3.64 14.53
N ALA A 445 -6.86 3.86 14.99
CA ALA A 445 -7.41 3.16 16.15
C ALA A 445 -7.44 1.63 15.97
N HIS A 446 -7.64 1.14 14.75
CA HIS A 446 -7.65 -0.30 14.45
C HIS A 446 -6.24 -0.86 14.23
N VAL A 447 -5.36 -0.13 13.54
CA VAL A 447 -3.95 -0.52 13.32
C VAL A 447 -3.21 -0.68 14.64
N MET A 448 -3.49 0.17 15.64
CA MET A 448 -2.91 0.03 16.98
C MET A 448 -3.14 -1.37 17.57
N GLU A 449 -4.31 -1.99 17.34
CA GLU A 449 -4.57 -3.34 17.83
C GLU A 449 -3.67 -4.38 17.14
N LEU A 450 -3.43 -4.24 15.84
CA LEU A 450 -2.56 -5.14 15.07
C LEU A 450 -1.11 -5.06 15.57
N LEU A 451 -0.61 -3.84 15.79
CA LEU A 451 0.76 -3.63 16.26
C LEU A 451 1.02 -4.27 17.63
N THR A 452 -0.01 -4.36 18.49
CA THR A 452 0.13 -5.03 19.79
C THR A 452 0.29 -6.55 19.70
N ALA A 453 -0.01 -7.18 18.56
CA ALA A 453 0.13 -8.64 18.41
C ALA A 453 1.58 -9.11 18.25
N LYS A 454 2.47 -8.22 17.80
CA LYS A 454 3.82 -8.57 17.35
C LYS A 454 4.74 -9.05 18.45
N SER A 455 4.94 -8.23 19.48
CA SER A 455 5.92 -8.50 20.52
C SER A 455 5.52 -7.85 21.85
N LYS A 456 6.10 -8.35 22.95
CA LYS A 456 5.93 -7.74 24.26
C LYS A 456 6.46 -6.30 24.29
N TYR A 457 7.53 -6.02 23.54
CA TYR A 457 8.07 -4.66 23.42
C TYR A 457 7.05 -3.72 22.76
N ALA A 458 6.46 -4.11 21.63
CA ALA A 458 5.41 -3.33 20.97
C ALA A 458 4.20 -3.12 21.91
N GLN A 459 3.79 -4.15 22.65
CA GLN A 459 2.73 -4.00 23.65
C GLN A 459 3.07 -2.97 24.73
N THR A 460 4.27 -3.03 25.30
CA THR A 460 4.71 -2.06 26.32
C THR A 460 4.75 -0.66 25.71
N LEU A 461 5.40 -0.47 24.56
CA LEU A 461 5.53 0.82 23.89
C LEU A 461 4.17 1.52 23.67
N LEU A 462 3.15 0.75 23.27
CA LEU A 462 1.83 1.27 22.90
C LEU A 462 0.89 1.45 24.10
N LYS A 463 1.07 0.66 25.17
CA LYS A 463 0.21 0.64 26.37
C LYS A 463 0.79 1.33 27.59
N GLU A 464 2.08 1.65 27.58
CA GLU A 464 2.72 2.37 28.66
C GLU A 464 2.12 3.78 28.77
N GLU A 465 1.65 4.13 29.96
CA GLU A 465 1.14 5.45 30.27
C GLU A 465 2.26 6.47 30.18
N ARG A 466 2.01 7.57 29.46
CA ARG A 466 3.01 8.61 29.28
C ARG A 466 2.60 9.88 29.99
N TYR A 467 3.44 10.36 30.89
CA TYR A 467 3.16 11.56 31.67
C TYR A 467 2.95 12.80 30.78
N ASN A 468 3.72 12.91 29.69
CA ASN A 468 3.59 13.99 28.71
C ASN A 468 2.27 13.93 27.89
N LEU A 469 1.54 12.81 27.94
CA LEU A 469 0.20 12.67 27.36
C LEU A 469 -0.92 12.82 28.40
N GLY A 470 -0.59 13.18 29.65
CA GLY A 470 -1.58 13.27 30.73
C GLY A 470 -1.88 11.92 31.38
N GLY A 471 -0.95 10.97 31.32
CA GLY A 471 -1.09 9.66 31.96
C GLY A 471 -1.87 8.64 31.13
N ILE A 472 -2.07 8.88 29.84
CA ILE A 472 -2.65 7.91 28.91
C ILE A 472 -1.59 7.29 28.01
N SER A 473 -1.89 6.11 27.49
CA SER A 473 -1.08 5.39 26.52
C SER A 473 -1.31 5.87 25.08
N LEU A 474 -0.44 5.49 24.14
CA LEU A 474 -0.64 5.78 22.71
C LEU A 474 -1.88 5.07 22.15
N GLU A 475 -2.15 3.85 22.62
CA GLU A 475 -3.34 3.08 22.27
C GLU A 475 -4.62 3.84 22.65
N GLU A 476 -4.69 4.32 23.89
CA GLU A 476 -5.83 5.11 24.40
C GLU A 476 -5.96 6.45 23.69
N LEU A 477 -4.84 7.14 23.45
CA LEU A 477 -4.83 8.42 22.74
C LEU A 477 -5.49 8.30 21.36
N ASN A 478 -5.09 7.30 20.55
CA ASN A 478 -5.64 7.10 19.21
C ASN A 478 -7.13 6.72 19.24
N ARG A 479 -7.55 5.91 20.22
CA ARG A 479 -8.98 5.59 20.42
C ARG A 479 -9.79 6.82 20.83
N LEU A 480 -9.25 7.68 21.70
CA LEU A 480 -9.90 8.92 22.12
C LEU A 480 -10.02 9.90 20.96
N PHE A 481 -9.00 10.03 20.12
CA PHE A 481 -9.08 10.83 18.89
C PHE A 481 -10.16 10.30 17.95
N TYR A 482 -10.22 8.99 17.74
CA TYR A 482 -11.28 8.41 16.92
C TYR A 482 -12.68 8.65 17.53
N ALA A 483 -12.85 8.48 18.84
CA ALA A 483 -14.08 8.78 19.55
C ALA A 483 -14.50 10.26 19.43
N GLN A 484 -13.54 11.19 19.44
CA GLN A 484 -13.78 12.61 19.20
C GLN A 484 -14.29 12.86 17.78
N VAL A 485 -13.72 12.18 16.77
CA VAL A 485 -14.23 12.25 15.39
C VAL A 485 -15.65 11.70 15.32
N LEU A 486 -15.97 10.58 15.97
CA LEU A 486 -17.34 10.05 15.99
C LEU A 486 -18.34 10.96 16.70
N ALA A 487 -17.91 11.71 17.72
CA ALA A 487 -18.77 12.65 18.44
C ALA A 487 -19.26 13.81 17.55
N SER A 488 -18.52 14.12 16.47
CA SER A 488 -18.90 15.13 15.48
C SER A 488 -20.17 14.78 14.69
N HIS A 489 -20.59 13.51 14.70
CA HIS A 489 -21.74 13.01 13.95
C HIS A 489 -22.74 12.33 14.89
N GLN A 490 -23.95 12.91 14.98
CA GLN A 490 -25.01 12.42 15.88
C GLN A 490 -25.35 10.94 15.70
N LEU A 491 -25.27 10.44 14.46
CA LEU A 491 -25.62 9.05 14.15
C LEU A 491 -24.57 8.08 14.70
N THR A 492 -23.30 8.46 14.83
CA THR A 492 -22.23 7.59 15.34
C THR A 492 -22.05 7.60 16.85
N TRP A 493 -22.92 8.30 17.59
CA TRP A 493 -22.79 8.43 19.05
C TRP A 493 -22.86 7.10 19.81
N GLN A 494 -23.55 6.08 19.27
CA GLN A 494 -23.60 4.74 19.88
C GLN A 494 -22.33 3.91 19.66
N VAL A 495 -21.46 4.32 18.73
CA VAL A 495 -20.19 3.64 18.42
C VAL A 495 -19.03 4.18 19.27
N ARG A 496 -19.20 5.38 19.84
CA ARG A 496 -18.30 5.94 20.84
C ARG A 496 -18.27 5.04 22.08
#